data_AF-A0A2N5A264-F1
#
_entry.id   AF-A0A2N5A264-F1
#
_cell.length_a   1.000
_cell.length_b   1.000
_cell.length_c   1.000
_cell.angle_alpha   90.00
_cell.angle_beta   90.00
_cell.angle_gamma   90.00
#
_symmetry.space_group_name_H-M   'P 1'
#
loop_
_entity.id
_entity.type
_entity.pdbx_description
1 polymer ?
#
loop_
_entity_poly.entity_id
_entity_poly.type
_entity_poly.pdbx_seq_one_letter_code
_entity_poly.pdbx_strand_id
1 'polypeptide(L)' 'NWADDSPLCHELLAKKILPVVRYYSYIEITRRAHQTLWREYEHLQATFDNFAMQHIRDQEDIYPVFRELFHKQSSKSEA' A
#
# COMPACT_ATOMS: atom_id res chain seq x y z
N ASN A 1 11.96 -6.04 5.94
CA ASN A 1 11.11 -7.07 5.34
C ASN A 1 11.98 -8.28 5.03
N TRP A 2 11.88 -9.35 5.82
CA TRP A 2 12.55 -10.60 5.50
C TRP A 2 11.80 -11.26 4.34
N ALA A 3 12.54 -11.81 3.37
CA ALA A 3 11.94 -12.37 2.17
C ALA A 3 10.99 -13.53 2.50
N ASP A 4 11.38 -14.36 3.48
CA ASP A 4 10.63 -15.56 3.89
C ASP A 4 9.28 -15.22 4.54
N ASP A 5 9.13 -14.04 5.13
CA ASP A 5 7.88 -13.59 5.75
C ASP A 5 6.90 -12.97 4.74
N SER A 6 7.40 -12.59 3.55
CA SER A 6 6.61 -11.80 2.60
C SER A 6 5.33 -12.50 2.13
N PRO A 7 5.33 -13.82 1.81
CA PRO A 7 4.11 -14.55 1.47
C PRO A 7 3.11 -14.60 2.64
N LEU A 8 3.58 -14.78 3.87
CA LEU A 8 2.71 -14.79 5.05
C LEU A 8 2.07 -13.42 5.30
N CYS A 9 2.83 -12.34 5.15
CA CYS A 9 2.30 -10.97 5.23
C CYS A 9 1.21 -10.73 4.18
N HIS A 10 1.41 -11.17 2.94
CA HIS A 10 0.40 -11.10 1.88
C HIS A 10 -0.89 -11.81 2.31
N GLU A 11 -0.79 -13.05 2.79
CA GLU A 11 -1.97 -13.81 3.22
C GLU A 11 -2.72 -13.16 4.38
N LEU A 12 -2.00 -12.68 5.39
CA LEU A 12 -2.61 -12.01 6.54
C LEU A 12 -3.32 -10.72 6.12
N LEU A 13 -2.67 -9.91 5.29
CA LEU A 13 -3.23 -8.66 4.80
C LEU A 13 -4.49 -8.93 3.97
N ALA A 14 -4.42 -9.86 3.00
CA ALA A 14 -5.54 -10.22 2.12
C ALA A 14 -6.72 -10.85 2.85
N LYS A 15 -6.47 -11.80 3.76
CA LYS A 15 -7.53 -12.63 4.37
C LYS A 15 -8.07 -12.07 5.67
N LYS A 16 -7.31 -11.25 6.39
CA LYS A 16 -7.65 -10.85 7.77
C LYS A 16 -7.82 -9.35 7.94
N ILE A 17 -7.07 -8.52 7.21
CA ILE A 17 -7.04 -7.08 7.44
C ILE A 17 -7.83 -6.33 6.37
N LEU A 18 -7.49 -6.48 5.08
CA LEU A 18 -8.16 -5.76 3.98
C LEU A 18 -9.69 -5.94 3.95
N PRO A 19 -10.27 -7.11 4.28
CA PRO A 19 -11.73 -7.26 4.29
C PRO A 19 -12.46 -6.48 5.39
N VAL A 20 -11.76 -6.03 6.45
CA VAL A 20 -12.37 -5.43 7.64
C VAL A 20 -11.98 -3.97 7.85
N VAL A 21 -11.13 -3.42 6.99
CA VAL A 21 -10.70 -2.01 7.04
C VAL A 21 -11.28 -1.24 5.87
N ARG A 22 -11.61 0.04 6.12
CA ARG A 22 -12.11 0.92 5.06
C ARG A 22 -11.03 1.32 4.07
N TYR A 23 -9.80 1.46 4.54
CA TYR A 23 -8.66 1.92 3.75
C TYR A 23 -7.36 1.52 4.45
N TYR A 24 -6.39 1.05 3.70
CA TYR A 24 -5.06 0.67 4.18
C TYR A 24 -3.98 1.25 3.26
N SER A 25 -3.01 1.95 3.84
CA SER A 25 -1.86 2.49 3.10
C SER A 25 -0.57 1.81 3.55
N TYR A 26 0.21 1.31 2.60
CA TYR A 26 1.57 0.85 2.81
C TYR A 26 2.56 1.86 2.22
N ILE A 27 3.54 2.28 3.02
CA ILE A 27 4.61 3.16 2.58
C ILE A 27 5.94 2.44 2.75
N GLU A 28 6.66 2.24 1.66
CA GLU A 28 8.06 1.81 1.73
C GLU A 28 8.96 3.06 1.72
N ILE A 29 9.92 3.13 2.65
CA ILE A 29 10.90 4.22 2.70
C ILE A 29 12.28 3.60 2.41
N THR A 30 12.78 3.82 1.21
CA THR A 30 14.07 3.24 0.78
C THR A 30 14.63 3.98 -0.41
N ARG A 31 15.95 4.10 -0.51
CA ARG A 31 16.64 4.57 -1.73
C ARG A 31 17.08 3.42 -2.64
N ARG A 32 16.89 2.17 -2.20
CA ARG A 32 17.30 0.96 -2.92
C ARG A 32 16.14 0.44 -3.77
N ALA A 33 16.43 -0.60 -4.56
CA ALA A 33 15.38 -1.36 -5.22
C ALA A 33 14.36 -1.91 -4.20
N HIS A 34 13.11 -1.99 -4.63
CA HIS A 34 12.00 -2.54 -3.86
C HIS A 34 12.28 -3.96 -3.36
N GLN A 35 11.88 -4.22 -2.11
CA GLN A 35 12.08 -5.52 -1.46
C GLN A 35 10.97 -6.51 -1.85
N THR A 36 11.12 -7.79 -1.46
CA THR A 36 10.14 -8.85 -1.77
C THR A 36 8.73 -8.48 -1.30
N LEU A 37 8.58 -7.87 -0.12
CA LEU A 37 7.27 -7.47 0.41
C LEU A 37 6.55 -6.46 -0.47
N TRP A 38 7.27 -5.51 -1.09
CA TRP A 38 6.68 -4.58 -2.04
C TRP A 38 6.04 -5.34 -3.20
N ARG A 39 6.76 -6.29 -3.80
CA ARG A 39 6.26 -7.09 -4.92
C ARG A 39 5.05 -7.93 -4.55
N GLU A 40 5.05 -8.52 -3.37
CA GLU A 40 3.89 -9.25 -2.85
C GLU A 40 2.67 -8.33 -2.68
N TYR A 41 2.88 -7.09 -2.26
CA TYR A 41 1.80 -6.12 -2.07
C TYR A 41 1.31 -5.50 -3.38
N GLU A 42 2.13 -5.41 -4.44
CA GLU A 42 1.67 -5.00 -5.77
C GLU A 42 0.51 -5.87 -6.27
N HIS A 43 0.55 -7.17 -5.97
CA HIS A 43 -0.55 -8.10 -6.28
C HIS A 43 -1.82 -7.77 -5.49
N LEU A 44 -1.69 -7.33 -4.23
CA LEU A 44 -2.83 -6.89 -3.43
C LEU A 44 -3.41 -5.59 -3.96
N GLN A 45 -2.58 -4.64 -4.38
CA GLN A 45 -3.04 -3.37 -4.94
C GLN A 45 -3.83 -3.57 -6.24
N ALA A 46 -3.48 -4.58 -7.03
CA ALA A 46 -4.24 -4.95 -8.22
C ALA A 46 -5.60 -5.62 -7.91
N THR A 47 -5.81 -6.09 -6.68
CA THR A 47 -6.98 -6.91 -6.29
C THR A 47 -7.93 -6.18 -5.32
N PHE A 48 -7.45 -5.20 -4.56
CA PHE A 48 -8.20 -4.53 -3.50
C PHE A 48 -8.23 -3.00 -3.69
N ASP A 49 -9.42 -2.45 -3.94
CA ASP A 49 -9.61 -1.00 -4.12
C ASP A 49 -9.34 -0.18 -2.86
N ASN A 50 -9.41 -0.81 -1.68
CA ASN A 50 -9.16 -0.18 -0.39
C ASN A 50 -7.70 -0.28 0.07
N PHE A 51 -6.77 -0.62 -0.82
CA PHE A 51 -5.34 -0.71 -0.55
C PHE A 51 -4.54 0.25 -1.44
N ALA A 52 -3.65 1.02 -0.83
CA ALA A 52 -2.78 1.96 -1.53
C ALA A 52 -1.31 1.73 -1.15
N MET A 53 -0.42 1.77 -2.14
CA MET A 53 1.01 1.67 -1.92
C MET A 53 1.71 2.94 -2.40
N GLN A 54 2.67 3.41 -1.62
CA GLN A 54 3.50 4.56 -1.96
C GLN A 54 4.95 4.34 -1.57
N HIS A 55 5.85 5.03 -2.27
CA HIS A 55 7.29 4.97 -2.03
C HIS A 55 7.83 6.35 -1.69
N ILE A 56 8.62 6.44 -0.62
CA ILE A 56 9.35 7.65 -0.23
C ILE A 56 10.84 7.36 -0.37
N ARG A 57 11.56 8.20 -1.13
CA ARG A 57 13.01 8.12 -1.29
C ARG A 57 13.71 9.13 -0.41
N ASP A 58 13.17 10.34 -0.38
CA ASP A 58 13.75 11.51 0.26
C ASP A 58 12.70 12.31 1.04
N GLN A 59 13.18 13.22 1.90
CA GLN A 59 12.32 14.00 2.80
C GLN A 59 11.30 14.85 2.05
N GLU A 60 11.66 15.34 0.85
CA GLU A 60 10.79 16.15 -0.01
C GLU A 60 9.57 15.37 -0.52
N ASP A 61 9.65 14.04 -0.57
CA ASP A 61 8.56 13.17 -1.02
C ASP A 61 7.47 13.01 0.04
N ILE A 62 7.76 13.30 1.32
CA ILE A 62 6.84 13.03 2.43
C ILE A 62 5.52 13.78 2.24
N TYR A 63 5.56 15.10 2.07
CA TYR A 63 4.34 15.89 1.92
C TYR A 63 3.48 15.47 0.71
N PRO A 64 4.01 15.38 -0.54
CA PRO A 64 3.21 15.00 -1.69
C PRO A 64 2.64 13.58 -1.56
N VAL A 65 3.40 12.60 -1.05
CA VAL A 65 2.92 11.22 -0.85
C VAL A 65 1.74 11.18 0.12
N PHE A 66 1.86 11.82 1.29
CA PHE A 66 0.76 11.85 2.26
C PHE A 66 -0.45 12.62 1.72
N ARG A 67 -0.22 13.70 0.96
CA ARG A 67 -1.30 14.46 0.33
C ARG A 67 -2.10 13.62 -0.66
N GLU A 68 -1.43 12.76 -1.42
CA GLU A 68 -2.08 11.83 -2.35
C GLU A 68 -2.87 10.75 -1.61
N LEU A 69 -2.26 10.08 -0.64
CA LEU A 69 -2.90 9.01 0.15
C LEU A 69 -4.20 9.46 0.83
N PHE A 70 -4.20 10.68 1.37
CA PHE A 70 -5.34 11.24 2.10
C PHE A 70 -6.12 12.27 1.30
N HIS A 71 -5.88 12.37 -0.02
CA HIS A 71 -6.71 13.20 -0.86
C HIS A 71 -8.14 12.66 -0.79
N LYS A 72 -9.09 13.57 -0.55
CA LYS A 72 -10.49 13.20 -0.44
C LYS A 72 -10.91 12.60 -1.79
N GLN A 73 -11.13 11.30 -1.83
CA GLN A 73 -11.75 10.67 -2.98
C GLN A 73 -13.15 11.28 -3.10
N SER A 74 -13.33 12.16 -4.07
CA SER A 74 -14.66 12.61 -4.49
C SER A 74 -15.42 11.34 -4.83
N SER A 75 -16.46 11.02 -4.06
CA SER A 75 -17.35 9.93 -4.38
C SER A 75 -17.85 10.16 -5.81
N LYS A 76 -17.27 9.48 -6.79
CA LYS A 76 -17.99 9.16 -8.02
C LYS A 76 -19.01 8.13 -7.58
N SER A 77 -20.10 8.62 -6.99
CA SER A 77 -21.36 7.91 -7.05
C SER A 77 -21.66 7.76 -8.54
N GLU A 78 -21.53 6.55 -9.04
CA GLU A 78 -22.03 6.18 -10.35
C GLU A 78 -23.53 6.48 -10.35
N ALA A 79 -23.94 7.31 -11.31
CA ALA A 79 -25.32 7.57 -11.67
C ALA A 79 -25.68 6.73 -12.91
#